data_AF-A0A922VUA0-F1
#
_entry.id   AF-A0A922VUA0-F1
#
_cell.length_a   1.000
_cell.length_b   1.000
_cell.length_c   1.000
_cell.angle_alpha   90.00
_cell.angle_beta   90.00
_cell.angle_gamma   90.00
#
_symmetry.space_group_name_H-M   'P 1'
#
loop_
_entity.id
_entity.type
_entity.pdbx_description
1 polymer ?
#
loop_
_entity_poly.entity_id
_entity_poly.type
_entity_poly.pdbx_seq_one_letter_code
_entity_poly.pdbx_strand_id
1 'polypeptide(L)'
;MLGYFVLDSIASSIALADIGGRPILAFTRDAGAVRVPVHVPGQSAEPGEALTAGGQGVFFGYRFSYILPDSARVDCTIRFRSLSCDDGWIAERTPERNAP
;
A
#
# COMPACT_ATOMS: atom_id res chain seq x y z
N MET A 1 18.66 -20.92 -11.47
CA MET A 1 17.36 -21.13 -10.79
C MET A 1 17.36 -20.57 -9.35
N LEU A 2 18.37 -20.85 -8.51
CA LEU A 2 18.44 -20.27 -7.16
C LEU A 2 18.48 -18.73 -7.11
N GLY A 3 19.16 -18.09 -8.07
CA GLY A 3 19.35 -16.63 -8.04
C GLY A 3 18.05 -15.82 -8.06
N TYR A 4 17.02 -16.26 -8.80
CA TYR A 4 15.76 -15.54 -8.86
C TYR A 4 14.93 -15.70 -7.58
N PHE A 5 14.95 -16.87 -6.94
CA PHE A 5 14.25 -17.09 -5.67
C PHE A 5 14.82 -16.22 -4.55
N VAL A 6 16.15 -16.08 -4.53
CA VAL A 6 16.84 -15.22 -3.55
C VAL A 6 16.47 -13.75 -3.78
N LEU A 7 16.49 -13.28 -5.04
CA LEU A 7 16.11 -11.90 -5.36
C LEU A 7 14.64 -11.60 -5.05
N ASP A 8 13.75 -12.53 -5.35
CA ASP A 8 12.31 -12.42 -5.08
C ASP A 8 12.03 -12.34 -3.57
N SER A 9 12.71 -13.18 -2.79
CA SER A 9 12.61 -13.18 -1.32
C SER A 9 13.11 -11.87 -0.73
N ILE A 10 14.28 -11.39 -1.18
CA ILE A 10 14.85 -10.10 -0.72
C ILE A 10 13.91 -8.96 -1.07
N ALA A 11 13.42 -8.89 -2.30
CA ALA A 11 12.51 -7.84 -2.75
C ALA A 11 11.21 -7.83 -1.94
N SER A 12 10.65 -9.01 -1.67
CA SER A 12 9.46 -9.20 -0.85
C SER A 12 9.69 -8.77 0.60
N SER A 13 10.82 -9.14 1.21
CA SER A 13 11.18 -8.69 2.56
C SER A 13 11.35 -7.16 2.63
N ILE A 14 11.98 -6.54 1.63
CA ILE A 14 12.11 -5.08 1.56
C ILE A 14 10.74 -4.42 1.44
N ALA A 15 9.86 -4.95 0.59
CA ALA A 15 8.51 -4.43 0.39
C ALA A 15 7.67 -4.52 1.66
N LEU A 16 7.71 -5.65 2.37
CA LEU A 16 7.06 -5.84 3.67
C LEU A 16 7.62 -4.88 4.75
N ALA A 17 8.94 -4.72 4.81
CA ALA A 17 9.56 -3.81 5.76
C ALA A 17 9.19 -2.35 5.47
N ASP A 18 9.14 -1.96 4.20
CA ASP A 18 8.74 -0.61 3.78
C ASP A 18 7.27 -0.32 4.10
N ILE A 19 6.35 -1.24 3.80
CA ILE A 19 4.92 -1.06 4.13
C ILE A 19 4.66 -1.05 5.64
N GLY A 20 5.39 -1.87 6.41
CA GLY A 20 5.31 -1.86 7.86
C GLY A 20 5.90 -0.60 8.51
N GLY A 21 6.98 -0.05 7.95
CA GLY A 21 7.60 1.19 8.43
C GLY A 21 6.88 2.46 7.98
N ARG A 22 6.25 2.43 6.79
CA ARG A 22 5.55 3.55 6.15
C ARG A 22 4.18 3.08 5.66
N PRO A 23 3.22 2.87 6.57
CA PRO A 23 1.88 2.43 6.18
C PRO A 23 1.20 3.46 5.27
N ILE A 24 0.23 2.99 4.48
CA ILE A 24 -0.67 3.86 3.72
C ILE A 24 -1.69 4.43 4.71
N LEU A 25 -1.81 5.76 4.73
CA LEU A 25 -2.67 6.53 5.63
C LEU A 25 -3.92 7.05 4.92
N ALA A 26 -3.80 7.32 3.62
CA ALA A 26 -4.93 7.76 2.79
C ALA A 26 -4.65 7.46 1.30
N PHE A 27 -5.71 7.43 0.51
CA PHE A 27 -5.66 7.51 -0.94
C PHE A 27 -6.06 8.90 -1.40
N THR A 28 -5.31 9.45 -2.34
CA THR A 28 -5.60 10.74 -2.95
C THR A 28 -5.74 10.61 -4.46
N ARG A 29 -6.62 11.43 -5.06
CA ARG A 29 -6.84 11.48 -6.52
C ARG A 29 -7.03 12.94 -6.95
N ASP A 30 -6.92 13.19 -8.25
CA ASP A 30 -7.18 14.50 -8.85
C ASP A 30 -6.36 15.62 -8.19
N ALA A 31 -5.04 15.39 -8.09
CA ALA A 31 -4.09 16.28 -7.41
C ALA A 31 -4.44 16.62 -5.95
N GLY A 32 -5.13 15.69 -5.26
CA GLY A 32 -5.51 15.82 -3.85
C GLY A 32 -6.91 16.40 -3.63
N ALA A 33 -7.69 16.65 -4.69
CA ALA A 33 -9.09 17.07 -4.56
C ALA A 33 -9.97 16.02 -3.88
N VAL A 34 -9.65 14.74 -4.10
CA VAL A 34 -10.27 13.61 -3.39
C VAL A 34 -9.25 13.02 -2.44
N ARG A 35 -9.62 12.86 -1.17
CA ARG A 35 -8.83 12.17 -0.15
C ARG A 35 -9.71 11.19 0.61
N VAL A 36 -9.30 9.92 0.64
CA VAL A 36 -9.98 8.85 1.37
C VAL A 36 -9.02 8.30 2.42
N PRO A 37 -9.27 8.49 3.74
CA PRO A 37 -8.41 7.92 4.78
C PRO A 37 -8.43 6.39 4.71
N VAL A 38 -7.34 5.74 5.09
CA VAL A 38 -7.25 4.28 5.22
C VAL A 38 -7.42 3.91 6.68
N HIS A 39 -8.26 2.92 6.92
CA HIS A 39 -8.48 2.36 8.24
C HIS A 39 -7.20 1.77 8.83
N VAL A 40 -6.87 2.18 10.05
CA VAL A 40 -5.72 1.65 10.79
C VAL A 40 -6.11 0.38 11.53
N PRO A 41 -5.48 -0.78 11.23
CA PRO A 41 -5.77 -2.03 11.92
C PRO A 41 -5.64 -1.90 13.44
N GLY A 42 -6.65 -2.39 14.17
CA GLY A 42 -6.68 -2.34 15.64
C GLY A 42 -7.49 -1.16 16.22
N GLN A 43 -8.07 -0.32 15.37
CA GLN A 43 -9.05 0.69 15.76
C GLN A 43 -10.44 0.30 15.24
N SER A 44 -11.50 1.00 15.68
CA SER A 44 -12.80 0.90 15.01
C SER A 44 -12.73 1.63 13.67
N ALA A 45 -13.27 1.03 12.62
CA ALA A 45 -13.34 1.68 11.32
C ALA A 45 -14.41 2.76 11.33
N GLU A 46 -14.04 3.96 10.90
CA GLU A 46 -14.96 5.09 10.78
C GLU A 46 -15.66 5.10 9.41
N PRO A 47 -16.90 5.62 9.33
CA PRO A 47 -17.57 5.82 8.06
C PRO A 47 -16.74 6.74 7.14
N GLY A 48 -16.44 6.27 5.93
CA GLY A 48 -15.61 7.02 4.98
C GLY A 48 -14.14 6.59 4.93
N GLU A 49 -13.73 5.62 5.75
CA GLU A 49 -12.41 5.01 5.63
C GLU A 49 -12.37 3.88 4.59
N ALA A 50 -11.27 3.80 3.86
CA ALA A 50 -10.95 2.66 3.03
C ALA A 50 -10.49 1.50 3.92
N LEU A 51 -11.04 0.31 3.67
CA LEU A 51 -10.73 -0.91 4.43
C LEU A 51 -9.72 -1.77 3.68
N THR A 52 -8.81 -2.40 4.41
CA THR A 52 -7.90 -3.39 3.81
C THR A 52 -8.68 -4.69 3.56
N ALA A 53 -8.80 -5.11 2.29
CA ALA A 53 -9.44 -6.37 1.92
C ALA A 53 -8.48 -7.56 1.93
N GLY A 54 -7.18 -7.32 1.72
CA GLY A 54 -6.18 -8.37 1.78
C GLY A 54 -4.88 -8.00 1.09
N GLY A 55 -3.98 -8.98 1.03
CA GLY A 55 -2.72 -8.87 0.31
C GLY A 55 -2.31 -10.20 -0.30
N GLN A 56 -1.59 -10.14 -1.41
CA GLN A 56 -1.03 -11.29 -2.10
C GLN A 56 0.43 -11.03 -2.51
N GLY A 57 1.25 -12.06 -2.47
CA GLY A 57 2.61 -12.00 -3.01
C GLY A 57 2.57 -11.86 -4.53
N VAL A 58 3.44 -11.04 -5.07
CA VAL A 58 3.70 -10.91 -6.51
C VAL A 58 5.20 -11.03 -6.75
N PHE A 59 5.61 -11.24 -8.01
CA PHE A 59 7.02 -11.20 -8.34
C PHE A 59 7.67 -9.90 -7.84
N PHE A 60 8.66 -10.08 -6.98
CA PHE A 60 9.47 -9.06 -6.32
C PHE A 60 8.70 -8.11 -5.40
N GLY A 61 7.61 -8.54 -4.78
CA GLY A 61 6.89 -7.71 -3.82
C GLY A 61 5.51 -8.19 -3.41
N TYR A 62 4.64 -7.23 -3.06
CA TYR A 62 3.29 -7.49 -2.58
C TYR A 62 2.27 -6.59 -3.29
N ARG A 63 1.08 -7.14 -3.51
CA ARG A 63 -0.11 -6.37 -3.89
C ARG A 63 -1.09 -6.37 -2.72
N PHE A 64 -1.55 -5.19 -2.35
CA PHE A 64 -2.56 -4.96 -1.33
C PHE A 64 -3.84 -4.44 -1.98
N SER A 65 -4.97 -4.96 -1.54
CA SER A 65 -6.29 -4.57 -2.03
C SER A 65 -7.03 -3.81 -0.94
N TYR A 66 -7.61 -2.68 -1.31
CA TYR A 66 -8.40 -1.82 -0.43
C TYR A 66 -9.81 -1.62 -0.99
N ILE A 67 -10.80 -1.53 -0.12
CA ILE A 67 -12.18 -1.24 -0.46
C ILE A 67 -12.47 0.19 -0.01
N LEU A 68 -12.81 1.05 -0.95
CA LEU A 68 -13.19 2.43 -0.71
C LEU A 68 -14.63 2.50 -0.15
N PRO A 69 -15.03 3.64 0.44
CA PRO A 69 -16.37 3.83 1.02
C PRO A 69 -17.52 3.68 0.02
N ASP A 70 -17.26 3.94 -1.26
CA ASP A 70 -18.18 3.74 -2.38
C ASP A 70 -18.21 2.28 -2.89
N SER A 71 -17.56 1.36 -2.17
CA SER A 71 -17.35 -0.05 -2.55
C SER A 71 -16.44 -0.27 -3.76
N ALA A 72 -15.81 0.77 -4.31
CA ALA A 72 -14.79 0.60 -5.33
C ALA A 72 -13.53 -0.05 -4.73
N ARG A 73 -12.75 -0.74 -5.56
CA ARG A 73 -11.49 -1.38 -5.14
C ARG A 73 -10.31 -0.58 -5.63
N VAL A 74 -9.31 -0.40 -4.76
CA VAL A 74 -7.99 0.12 -5.13
C VAL A 74 -6.96 -0.95 -4.86
N ASP A 75 -6.22 -1.33 -5.89
CA ASP A 75 -5.12 -2.26 -5.78
C ASP A 75 -3.80 -1.49 -5.82
N CYS A 76 -2.95 -1.72 -4.81
CA CYS A 76 -1.66 -1.08 -4.66
C CYS A 76 -0.57 -2.15 -4.67
N THR A 77 0.38 -2.03 -5.59
CA THR A 77 1.51 -2.94 -5.72
C THR A 77 2.79 -2.26 -5.25
N ILE A 78 3.46 -2.85 -4.27
CA ILE A 78 4.81 -2.47 -3.85
C ILE A 78 5.82 -3.49 -4.35
N ARG A 79 6.86 -3.02 -5.05
CA ARG A 79 8.02 -3.81 -5.45
C ARG A 79 9.27 -3.13 -4.94
N PHE A 80 10.08 -3.85 -4.16
CA PHE A 80 11.17 -3.24 -3.39
C PHE A 80 10.65 -2.07 -2.54
N ARG A 81 10.94 -0.82 -2.94
CA ARG A 81 10.44 0.42 -2.30
C ARG A 81 9.48 1.23 -3.17
N SER A 82 9.26 0.80 -4.41
CA SER A 82 8.39 1.48 -5.36
C SER A 82 6.95 1.05 -5.12
N LEU A 83 6.08 1.99 -4.79
CA LEU A 83 4.64 1.77 -4.63
C LEU A 83 3.88 2.44 -5.77
N SER A 84 2.93 1.70 -6.36
CA SER A 84 1.99 2.21 -7.35
C SER A 84 0.59 1.69 -7.05
N CYS A 85 -0.43 2.52 -7.21
CA CYS A 85 -1.83 2.12 -7.10
C CYS A 85 -2.56 2.31 -8.43
N ASP A 86 -3.59 1.49 -8.64
CA ASP A 86 -4.37 1.50 -9.87
C ASP A 86 -5.33 2.70 -9.95
N ASP A 87 -5.91 2.93 -11.12
CA ASP A 87 -6.91 3.98 -11.42
C ASP A 87 -6.49 5.42 -11.08
N GLY A 88 -5.18 5.69 -11.03
CA GLY A 88 -4.64 7.02 -10.77
C GLY A 88 -4.72 7.45 -9.29
N TRP A 89 -4.95 6.50 -8.38
CA TRP A 89 -4.85 6.75 -6.95
C TRP A 89 -3.39 6.90 -6.53
N ILE A 90 -3.14 7.84 -5.62
CA ILE A 90 -1.85 8.09 -5.01
C ILE A 90 -1.96 7.77 -3.52
N ALA A 91 -1.12 6.86 -3.05
CA ALA A 91 -1.06 6.49 -1.64
C ALA A 91 -0.29 7.55 -0.84
N GLU A 92 -0.98 8.23 0.07
CA GLU A 92 -0.38 9.05 1.11
C GLU A 92 0.15 8.11 2.20
N ARG A 93 1.43 8.25 2.55
CA ARG A 93 2.12 7.37 3.50
C ARG A 93 2.83 8.19 4.55
N THR A 94 3.13 7.58 5.69
CA THR A 94 4.00 8.19 6.69
C THR A 94 5.32 8.61 6.03
N PRO A 95 5.81 9.85 6.28
CA PRO A 95 7.10 10.29 5.79
C PRO A 95 8.21 9.38 6.31
N GLU A 96 9.28 9.23 5.52
CA GLU A 96 10.43 8.41 5.92
C GLU A 96 11.05 9.02 7.19
N ARG A 97 11.17 8.23 8.26
CA ARG A 97 11.71 8.69 9.56
C ARG A 97 13.17 9.18 9.47
N ASN A 98 13.81 9.01 8.32
CA ASN A 98 15.10 9.61 8.00
C ASN A 98 14.92 10.61 6.85
N ALA A 99 14.55 11.84 7.19
CA ALA A 99 14.91 13.01 6.39
C ALA A 99 16.01 13.78 7.13
N PRO A 100 17.28 13.43 6.87
CA PRO A 100 18.35 14.40 6.69
C PRO A 100 18.69 14.59 5.21
#